data_AF-A0A7S2J8J3-F1
#
_entry.id   AF-A0A7S2J8J3-F1
#
_cell.length_a   1.000
_cell.length_b   1.000
_cell.length_c   1.000
_cell.angle_alpha   90.00
_cell.angle_beta   90.00
_cell.angle_gamma   90.00
#
_symmetry.space_group_name_H-M   'P 1'
#
loop_
_entity.id
_entity.type
_entity.pdbx_description
1 polymer ?
#
loop_
_entity_poly.entity_id
_entity_poly.type
_entity_poly.pdbx_seq_one_letter_code
_entity_poly.pdbx_strand_id
1 'polypeptide(L)'
;QLEECTQWSYGEQDGTRKCFFRKSDAGREQADGWVSGAKACAPPGLPDAFVALTASQLLVACDGGKSDACPDMARAVTTWKFAIKHLKRATDGKLDASTINFISQVSGDTDAFAAQMSEENFPVIAANNRQVFQALNGWLMSQPQTQVDPNDASLPGPLRGKLCGPSHCYEEL
;
A
#
# COMPACT_ATOMS: atom_id res chain seq x y z
N GLN A 1 4.75 -11.28 7.42
CA GLN A 1 3.94 -12.50 7.26
C GLN A 1 4.29 -13.43 8.41
N LEU A 2 3.31 -13.96 9.15
CA LEU A 2 3.57 -14.99 10.16
C LEU A 2 3.38 -16.34 9.46
N GLU A 3 4.47 -16.99 9.07
CA GLU A 3 4.46 -18.21 8.27
C GLU A 3 3.78 -19.37 8.99
N GLU A 4 3.97 -19.45 10.30
CA GLU A 4 3.44 -20.53 11.14
C GLU A 4 1.93 -20.46 11.36
N CYS A 5 1.30 -19.32 11.09
CA CYS A 5 -0.15 -19.18 11.28
C CYS A 5 -0.89 -19.66 10.03
N THR A 6 -1.79 -20.63 10.21
CA THR A 6 -2.62 -21.23 9.15
C THR A 6 -4.10 -20.90 9.30
N GLN A 7 -4.52 -20.33 10.43
CA GLN A 7 -5.91 -19.93 10.70
C GLN A 7 -5.96 -18.55 11.35
N TRP A 8 -7.15 -17.95 11.35
CA TRP A 8 -7.45 -16.73 12.10
C TRP A 8 -8.79 -16.86 12.83
N SER A 9 -8.92 -16.12 13.92
CA SER A 9 -10.17 -15.94 14.65
C SER A 9 -10.42 -14.45 14.89
N TYR A 10 -11.66 -14.02 14.74
CA TYR A 10 -12.12 -12.67 15.04
C TYR A 10 -13.29 -12.74 16.00
N GLY A 11 -13.24 -11.95 17.07
CA GLY A 11 -14.31 -11.89 18.07
C GLY A 11 -13.99 -10.89 19.17
N GLU A 12 -14.89 -10.76 20.13
CA GLU A 12 -14.74 -9.87 21.27
C GLU A 12 -14.06 -10.59 22.44
N GLN A 13 -12.99 -9.99 22.97
CA GLN A 13 -12.32 -10.43 24.19
C GLN A 13 -12.03 -9.20 25.05
N ASP A 14 -12.49 -9.22 26.30
CA ASP A 14 -12.32 -8.13 27.27
C ASP A 14 -12.91 -6.79 26.77
N GLY A 15 -14.10 -6.83 26.17
CA GLY A 15 -14.78 -5.65 25.62
C GLY A 15 -14.12 -5.05 24.37
N THR A 16 -13.13 -5.73 23.78
CA THR A 16 -12.41 -5.27 22.60
C THR A 16 -12.46 -6.33 21.49
N ARG A 17 -12.79 -5.92 20.26
CA ARG A 17 -12.70 -6.83 19.10
C ARG A 17 -11.24 -7.07 18.73
N LYS A 18 -10.84 -8.33 18.65
CA LYS A 18 -9.45 -8.75 18.37
C LYS A 18 -9.40 -9.76 17.23
N CYS A 19 -8.33 -9.69 16.45
CA CYS A 19 -7.95 -10.72 15.47
C CYS A 19 -6.81 -11.56 16.06
N PHE A 20 -6.97 -12.88 16.07
CA PHE A 20 -5.98 -13.83 16.54
C PHE A 20 -5.49 -14.68 15.38
N PHE A 21 -4.18 -14.73 15.17
CA PHE A 21 -3.59 -15.70 14.27
C PHE A 21 -3.31 -17.01 15.01
N ARG A 22 -3.66 -18.14 14.41
CA ARG A 22 -3.51 -19.48 15.00
C ARG A 22 -2.66 -20.37 14.09
N LYS A 23 -1.89 -21.28 14.69
CA LYS A 23 -1.04 -22.23 13.96
C LYS A 23 -1.83 -23.38 13.33
N SER A 24 -2.99 -23.71 13.88
CA SER A 24 -3.91 -24.75 13.39
C SER A 24 -5.36 -24.44 13.83
N ASP A 25 -6.31 -25.24 13.36
CA ASP A 25 -7.72 -25.25 13.76
C ASP A 25 -8.00 -26.24 14.91
N ALA A 26 -6.97 -26.89 15.44
CA ALA A 26 -7.08 -27.83 16.54
C ALA A 26 -7.58 -27.14 17.82
N GLY A 27 -8.55 -27.75 18.49
CA GLY A 27 -9.15 -27.18 19.71
C GLY A 27 -10.10 -26.01 19.43
N ARG A 28 -10.60 -25.87 18.19
CA ARG A 28 -11.62 -24.87 17.87
C ARG A 28 -12.94 -25.21 18.57
N GLU A 29 -13.40 -24.27 19.38
CA GLU A 29 -14.73 -24.27 19.97
C GLU A 29 -15.59 -23.22 19.27
N GLN A 30 -16.89 -23.50 19.17
CA GLN A 30 -17.86 -22.53 18.68
C GLN A 30 -18.23 -21.60 19.84
N ALA A 31 -18.06 -20.30 19.63
CA ALA A 31 -18.44 -19.28 20.58
C ALA A 31 -19.27 -18.20 19.88
N ASP A 32 -20.33 -17.73 20.52
CA ASP A 32 -21.21 -16.70 19.95
C ASP A 32 -20.43 -15.40 19.70
N GLY A 33 -20.63 -14.82 18.52
CA GLY A 33 -19.92 -13.60 18.10
C GLY A 33 -18.48 -13.83 17.62
N TRP A 34 -18.00 -15.07 17.58
CA TRP A 34 -16.67 -15.41 17.05
C TRP A 34 -16.76 -16.01 15.65
N VAL A 35 -15.95 -15.49 14.74
CA VAL A 35 -15.72 -16.03 13.40
C VAL A 35 -14.31 -16.57 13.33
N SER A 36 -14.10 -17.67 12.63
CA SER A 36 -12.76 -18.22 12.39
C SER A 36 -12.70 -18.86 11.03
N GLY A 37 -11.51 -18.86 10.43
CA GLY A 37 -11.31 -19.46 9.12
C GLY A 37 -9.85 -19.77 8.85
N ALA A 38 -9.64 -20.56 7.80
CA ALA A 38 -8.31 -20.77 7.27
C ALA A 38 -7.71 -19.45 6.80
N LYS A 39 -6.39 -19.33 6.93
CA LYS A 39 -5.62 -18.27 6.28
C LYS A 39 -5.87 -18.25 4.77
N ALA A 40 -6.17 -19.40 4.18
CA ALA A 40 -6.59 -19.53 2.78
C ALA A 40 -7.95 -18.87 2.48
N CYS A 41 -8.77 -18.55 3.50
CA CYS A 41 -9.99 -17.76 3.33
C CYS A 41 -9.70 -16.25 3.15
N ALA A 42 -8.44 -15.82 3.22
CA ALA A 42 -8.04 -14.49 2.76
C ALA A 42 -7.70 -14.54 1.27
N PRO A 43 -8.17 -13.57 0.46
CA PRO A 43 -7.79 -13.49 -0.94
C PRO A 43 -6.26 -13.37 -1.07
N PRO A 44 -5.66 -13.89 -2.16
CA PRO A 44 -4.24 -13.74 -2.40
C PRO A 44 -3.87 -12.25 -2.46
N GLY A 45 -2.66 -11.93 -2.00
CA GLY A 45 -2.13 -10.58 -2.13
C GLY A 45 -2.03 -10.16 -3.61
N LEU A 46 -2.31 -8.89 -3.88
CA LEU A 46 -2.18 -8.34 -5.23
C LEU A 46 -0.69 -8.19 -5.61
N PRO A 47 -0.34 -8.29 -6.91
CA PRO A 47 1.04 -8.10 -7.35
C PRO A 47 1.57 -6.71 -6.97
N ASP A 48 2.72 -6.65 -6.28
CA ASP A 48 3.27 -5.37 -5.81
C ASP A 48 3.51 -4.36 -6.94
N ALA A 49 3.92 -4.81 -8.13
CA ALA A 49 4.12 -3.95 -9.30
C ALA A 49 2.82 -3.27 -9.77
N PHE A 50 1.72 -4.03 -9.79
CA PHE A 50 0.39 -3.51 -10.09
C PHE A 50 -0.01 -2.45 -9.06
N VAL A 51 0.11 -2.77 -7.76
CA VAL A 51 -0.25 -1.84 -6.69
C VAL A 51 0.57 -0.55 -6.75
N ALA A 52 1.87 -0.65 -6.99
CA ALA A 52 2.76 0.50 -7.11
C ALA A 52 2.36 1.39 -8.30
N LEU A 53 2.12 0.79 -9.48
CA LEU A 53 1.76 1.52 -10.69
C LEU A 53 0.41 2.23 -10.52
N THR A 54 -0.63 1.52 -10.09
CA THR A 54 -1.97 2.09 -9.89
C THR A 54 -1.95 3.25 -8.90
N ALA A 55 -1.25 3.09 -7.77
CA ALA A 55 -1.14 4.17 -6.78
C ALA A 55 -0.39 5.39 -7.33
N SER A 56 0.68 5.18 -8.12
CA SER A 56 1.44 6.28 -8.73
C SER A 56 0.65 7.05 -9.79
N GLN A 57 -0.25 6.39 -10.52
CA GLN A 57 -1.08 7.02 -11.56
C GLN A 57 -2.11 7.97 -10.96
N LEU A 58 -2.66 7.62 -9.79
CA LEU A 58 -3.59 8.48 -9.07
C LEU A 58 -2.96 9.81 -8.65
N LEU A 59 -1.64 9.82 -8.45
CA LEU A 59 -0.89 10.99 -8.00
C LEU A 59 -0.54 11.99 -9.10
N VAL A 60 -0.84 11.71 -10.37
CA VAL A 60 -0.54 12.63 -11.48
C VAL A 60 -1.18 14.00 -11.27
N ALA A 61 -2.39 14.04 -10.72
CA ALA A 61 -3.07 15.29 -10.36
C ALA A 61 -2.36 16.11 -9.27
N CYS A 62 -1.47 15.48 -8.51
CA CYS A 62 -0.70 16.10 -7.44
C CYS A 62 0.71 16.51 -7.86
N ASP A 63 1.21 16.14 -9.04
CA ASP A 63 2.62 16.37 -9.40
C ASP A 63 3.03 17.86 -9.36
N GLY A 64 2.08 18.78 -9.59
CA GLY A 64 2.29 20.23 -9.50
C GLY A 64 2.14 20.84 -8.09
N GLY A 65 1.88 20.02 -7.07
CA GLY A 65 1.57 20.48 -5.71
C GLY A 65 0.08 20.76 -5.48
N LYS A 66 -0.19 21.55 -4.44
CA LYS A 66 -1.55 21.85 -3.98
C LYS A 66 -2.36 22.55 -5.06
N SER A 67 -3.53 21.99 -5.36
CA SER A 67 -4.47 22.51 -6.33
C SER A 67 -5.88 21.99 -6.04
N ASP A 68 -6.88 22.43 -6.81
CA ASP A 68 -8.23 21.86 -6.71
C ASP A 68 -8.25 20.36 -7.04
N ALA A 69 -7.33 19.90 -7.89
CA ALA A 69 -7.16 18.49 -8.24
C ALA A 69 -6.35 17.69 -7.21
N CYS A 70 -5.58 18.38 -6.35
CA CYS A 70 -4.83 17.80 -5.25
C CYS A 70 -4.94 18.67 -3.98
N PRO A 71 -6.10 18.66 -3.30
CA PRO A 71 -6.34 19.55 -2.18
C PRO A 71 -5.61 19.11 -0.89
N ASP A 72 -5.24 17.84 -0.78
CA ASP A 72 -4.67 17.24 0.42
C ASP A 72 -3.29 16.61 0.12
N MET A 73 -2.24 17.42 0.29
CA MET A 73 -0.86 16.97 0.08
C MET A 73 -0.41 15.93 1.10
N ALA A 74 -0.93 15.94 2.33
CA ALA A 74 -0.55 14.94 3.34
C ALA A 74 -0.96 13.54 2.87
N ARG A 75 -2.19 13.42 2.36
CA ARG A 75 -2.66 12.17 1.73
C ARG A 75 -1.86 11.80 0.49
N ALA A 76 -1.47 12.79 -0.33
CA ALA A 76 -0.63 12.56 -1.49
C ALA A 76 0.75 11.99 -1.10
N VAL A 77 1.40 12.52 -0.06
CA VAL A 77 2.66 11.99 0.48
C VAL A 77 2.48 10.57 1.02
N THR A 78 1.43 10.31 1.80
CA THR A 78 1.15 8.95 2.30
C THR A 78 0.91 7.97 1.15
N THR A 79 0.29 8.42 0.07
CA THR A 79 0.10 7.62 -1.15
C THR A 79 1.42 7.38 -1.90
N TRP A 80 2.32 8.37 -1.97
CA TRP A 80 3.67 8.18 -2.51
C TRP A 80 4.46 7.13 -1.73
N LYS A 81 4.46 7.22 -0.39
CA LYS A 81 5.09 6.22 0.49
C LYS A 81 4.56 4.82 0.24
N PHE A 82 3.25 4.69 0.07
CA PHE A 82 2.60 3.43 -0.26
C PHE A 82 3.06 2.89 -1.62
N ALA A 83 3.02 3.71 -2.66
CA ALA A 83 3.47 3.33 -4.00
C ALA A 83 4.94 2.89 -4.02
N ILE A 84 5.84 3.66 -3.40
CA ILE A 84 7.28 3.36 -3.36
C ILE A 84 7.57 2.09 -2.55
N LYS A 85 6.85 1.86 -1.45
CA LYS A 85 6.99 0.62 -0.66
C LYS A 85 6.65 -0.62 -1.50
N HIS A 86 5.59 -0.56 -2.29
CA HIS A 86 5.23 -1.63 -3.21
C HIS A 86 6.24 -1.75 -4.36
N LEU A 87 6.74 -0.63 -4.89
CA LEU A 87 7.80 -0.65 -5.90
C LEU A 87 9.06 -1.36 -5.41
N LYS A 88 9.51 -1.10 -4.17
CA LYS A 88 10.67 -1.78 -3.57
C LYS A 88 10.48 -3.30 -3.51
N ARG A 89 9.30 -3.76 -3.08
CA ARG A 89 8.97 -5.20 -3.04
C ARG A 89 8.88 -5.81 -4.42
N ALA A 90 8.30 -5.09 -5.37
CA ALA A 90 8.14 -5.55 -6.73
C ALA A 90 9.50 -5.80 -7.40
N THR A 91 10.48 -4.93 -7.12
CA THR A 91 11.80 -4.87 -7.77
C THR A 91 12.90 -5.65 -7.05
N ASP A 92 12.65 -6.10 -5.81
CA ASP A 92 13.61 -6.85 -5.01
C ASP A 92 14.16 -8.07 -5.75
N GLY A 93 15.48 -8.13 -5.90
CA GLY A 93 16.19 -9.18 -6.64
C GLY A 93 15.94 -9.24 -8.16
N LYS A 94 15.21 -8.28 -8.75
CA LYS A 94 14.81 -8.30 -10.17
C LYS A 94 15.46 -7.24 -11.03
N LEU A 95 15.93 -6.14 -10.44
CA LEU A 95 16.58 -5.04 -11.14
C LEU A 95 18.06 -4.94 -10.74
N ASP A 96 18.84 -4.21 -11.53
CA ASP A 96 20.25 -3.97 -11.24
C ASP A 96 20.44 -3.10 -9.98
N ALA A 97 21.62 -3.20 -9.36
CA ALA A 97 21.92 -2.52 -8.10
C ALA A 97 21.81 -0.98 -8.19
N SER A 98 22.12 -0.37 -9.35
CA SER A 98 22.01 1.07 -9.53
C SER A 98 20.55 1.52 -9.42
N THR A 99 19.65 0.80 -10.10
CA THR A 99 18.22 1.06 -10.05
C THR A 99 17.64 0.87 -8.64
N ILE A 100 18.05 -0.20 -7.93
CA ILE A 100 17.62 -0.45 -6.54
C ILE A 100 18.09 0.67 -5.57
N ASN A 101 19.32 1.16 -5.76
CA ASN A 101 19.84 2.27 -4.97
C ASN A 101 19.03 3.55 -5.21
N PHE A 102 18.67 3.84 -6.46
CA PHE A 102 17.86 5.00 -6.80
C PHE A 102 16.44 4.94 -6.18
N ILE A 103 15.79 3.77 -6.25
CA ILE A 103 14.49 3.56 -5.58
C ILE A 103 14.62 3.76 -4.05
N SER A 104 15.72 3.28 -3.46
CA SER A 104 15.97 3.40 -2.02
C SER A 104 16.21 4.84 -1.59
N GLN A 105 16.94 5.62 -2.39
CA GLN A 105 17.15 7.05 -2.16
C GLN A 105 15.83 7.80 -2.17
N VAL A 106 15.02 7.62 -3.21
CA VAL A 106 13.74 8.32 -3.37
C VAL A 106 12.74 7.93 -2.27
N SER A 107 12.78 6.68 -1.81
CA SER A 107 12.05 6.24 -0.61
C SER A 107 12.48 7.02 0.64
N GLY A 108 13.79 7.18 0.85
CA GLY A 108 14.33 7.91 2.00
C GLY A 108 13.98 9.40 1.95
N ASP A 109 14.10 10.02 0.78
CA ASP A 109 13.76 11.43 0.56
C ASP A 109 12.27 11.68 0.82
N THR A 110 11.39 10.78 0.36
CA THR A 110 9.95 10.86 0.64
C THR A 110 9.64 10.70 2.13
N ASP A 111 10.32 9.79 2.83
CA ASP A 111 10.14 9.62 4.27
C ASP A 111 10.62 10.84 5.07
N ALA A 112 11.77 11.41 4.70
CA ALA A 112 12.29 12.63 5.31
C ALA A 112 11.35 13.83 5.07
N PHE A 113 10.85 13.98 3.84
CA PHE A 113 9.87 15.01 3.52
C PHE A 113 8.56 14.82 4.29
N ALA A 114 8.06 13.60 4.45
CA ALA A 114 6.85 13.33 5.20
C ALA A 114 6.95 13.76 6.68
N ALA A 115 8.16 13.72 7.26
CA ALA A 115 8.40 14.17 8.63
C ALA A 115 8.41 15.70 8.77
N GLN A 116 8.73 16.43 7.68
CA GLN A 116 8.87 17.89 7.66
C GLN A 116 8.25 18.47 6.38
N MET A 117 6.97 18.18 6.17
CA MET A 117 6.28 18.50 4.92
C MET A 117 6.11 20.01 4.76
N SER A 118 6.44 20.53 3.56
CA SER A 118 6.15 21.91 3.16
C SER A 118 5.50 21.95 1.78
N GLU A 119 4.61 22.91 1.55
CA GLU A 119 3.93 23.08 0.26
C GLU A 119 4.93 23.43 -0.85
N GLU A 120 5.96 24.22 -0.52
CA GLU A 120 7.00 24.67 -1.45
C GLU A 120 7.86 23.53 -1.99
N ASN A 121 8.23 22.56 -1.14
CA ASN A 121 9.12 21.47 -1.54
C ASN A 121 8.36 20.26 -2.09
N PHE A 122 7.03 20.21 -1.94
CA PHE A 122 6.23 19.10 -2.41
C PHE A 122 6.44 18.79 -3.91
N PRO A 123 6.39 19.77 -4.85
CA PRO A 123 6.54 19.47 -6.27
C PRO A 123 7.90 18.85 -6.62
N VAL A 124 8.96 19.22 -5.89
CA VAL A 124 10.30 18.66 -6.09
C VAL A 124 10.32 17.18 -5.71
N ILE A 125 9.75 16.83 -4.55
CA ILE A 125 9.67 15.44 -4.09
C ILE A 125 8.76 14.62 -5.01
N ALA A 126 7.61 15.16 -5.40
CA ALA A 126 6.70 14.51 -6.34
C ALA A 126 7.37 14.24 -7.70
N ALA A 127 8.13 15.21 -8.23
CA ALA A 127 8.86 15.07 -9.47
C ALA A 127 9.96 13.99 -9.38
N ASN A 128 10.73 13.94 -8.29
CA ASN A 128 11.73 12.90 -8.07
C ASN A 128 11.10 11.50 -8.02
N ASN A 129 9.98 11.37 -7.30
CA ASN A 129 9.21 10.13 -7.24
C ASN A 129 8.72 9.74 -8.66
N ARG A 130 8.13 10.69 -9.38
CA ARG A 130 7.61 10.47 -10.73
C ARG A 130 8.68 10.00 -11.71
N GLN A 131 9.90 10.53 -11.65
CA GLN A 131 11.01 10.12 -12.51
C GLN A 131 11.30 8.62 -12.41
N VAL A 132 11.33 8.07 -11.19
CA VAL A 132 11.53 6.63 -10.97
C VAL A 132 10.42 5.82 -11.64
N PHE A 133 9.16 6.21 -11.41
CA PHE A 133 8.00 5.49 -11.96
C PHE A 133 7.93 5.59 -13.50
N GLN A 134 8.30 6.73 -14.08
CA GLN A 134 8.38 6.90 -15.53
C GLN A 134 9.49 6.02 -16.13
N ALA A 135 10.68 6.00 -15.53
CA ALA A 135 11.79 5.17 -15.97
C ALA A 135 11.44 3.67 -15.91
N LEU A 136 10.67 3.25 -14.89
CA LEU A 136 10.26 1.86 -14.70
C LEU A 136 8.90 1.53 -15.34
N ASN A 137 8.24 2.46 -16.01
CA ASN A 137 6.87 2.28 -16.49
C ASN A 137 6.75 1.07 -17.44
N GLY A 138 7.68 0.91 -18.38
CA GLY A 138 7.69 -0.23 -19.31
C GLY A 138 7.85 -1.58 -18.59
N TRP A 139 8.68 -1.63 -17.53
CA TRP A 139 8.85 -2.83 -16.71
C TRP A 139 7.61 -3.10 -15.83
N LEU A 140 7.05 -2.06 -15.19
CA LEU A 140 5.84 -2.18 -14.36
C LEU A 140 4.64 -2.67 -15.16
N MET A 141 4.46 -2.16 -16.39
CA MET A 141 3.39 -2.58 -17.30
C MET A 141 3.58 -4.01 -17.83
N SER A 142 4.80 -4.54 -17.85
CA SER A 142 5.05 -5.93 -18.25
C SER A 142 4.85 -6.94 -17.11
N GLN A 143 4.68 -6.48 -15.87
CA GLN A 143 4.38 -7.35 -14.73
C GLN A 143 2.90 -7.80 -14.75
N PRO A 144 2.55 -8.90 -14.04
CA PRO A 144 1.17 -9.36 -13.92
C PRO A 144 0.23 -8.24 -13.47
N GLN A 145 -0.79 -7.97 -14.29
CA GLN A 145 -1.87 -7.04 -13.99
C GLN A 145 -3.09 -7.81 -13.48
N THR A 146 -3.94 -7.15 -12.70
CA THR A 146 -5.19 -7.74 -12.20
C THR A 146 -6.30 -6.72 -12.27
N GLN A 147 -7.53 -7.21 -12.38
CA GLN A 147 -8.72 -6.38 -12.19
C GLN A 147 -9.09 -6.40 -10.70
N VAL A 148 -9.52 -5.25 -10.19
CA VAL A 148 -9.98 -5.09 -8.82
C VAL A 148 -11.34 -4.39 -8.86
N ASP A 149 -12.23 -4.74 -7.94
CA ASP A 149 -13.49 -4.01 -7.76
C ASP A 149 -13.22 -2.75 -6.93
N PRO A 150 -13.44 -1.53 -7.46
CA PRO A 150 -13.26 -0.30 -6.69
C PRO A 150 -14.14 -0.20 -5.44
N ASN A 151 -15.20 -1.01 -5.36
CA ASN A 151 -16.10 -1.05 -4.21
C ASN A 151 -15.68 -2.07 -3.13
N ASP A 152 -14.63 -2.87 -3.36
CA ASP A 152 -14.12 -3.82 -2.37
C ASP A 152 -13.43 -3.08 -1.23
N ALA A 153 -14.13 -2.92 -0.10
CA ALA A 153 -13.65 -2.22 1.08
C ALA A 153 -12.39 -2.84 1.72
N SER A 154 -12.03 -4.08 1.38
CA SER A 154 -10.77 -4.68 1.83
C SER A 154 -9.54 -4.11 1.11
N LEU A 155 -9.74 -3.42 -0.01
CA LEU A 155 -8.67 -2.82 -0.80
C LEU A 155 -8.21 -1.47 -0.23
N PRO A 156 -6.90 -1.18 -0.32
CA PRO A 156 -6.39 0.15 0.02
C PRO A 156 -6.98 1.21 -0.93
N GLY A 157 -7.17 2.42 -0.41
CA GLY A 157 -7.73 3.59 -1.09
C GLY A 157 -7.22 3.78 -2.52
N PRO A 158 -5.90 3.71 -2.80
CA PRO A 158 -5.39 3.91 -4.16
C PRO A 158 -5.94 2.93 -5.19
N LEU A 159 -6.24 1.69 -4.79
CA LEU A 159 -6.86 0.69 -5.66
C LEU A 159 -8.36 0.88 -5.82
N ARG A 160 -8.96 1.70 -4.97
CA ARG A 160 -10.36 2.18 -5.05
C ARG A 160 -10.46 3.58 -5.67
N GLY A 161 -9.38 4.07 -6.28
CA GLY A 161 -9.35 5.40 -6.93
C GLY A 161 -9.31 6.59 -5.96
N LYS A 162 -8.92 6.37 -4.70
CA LYS A 162 -8.79 7.43 -3.68
C LYS A 162 -7.36 7.53 -3.17
N LEU A 163 -6.91 8.72 -2.80
CA LEU A 163 -5.66 8.84 -2.06
C LEU A 163 -5.77 8.09 -0.72
N CYS A 164 -4.63 7.70 -0.17
CA CYS A 164 -4.57 7.17 1.19
C CYS A 164 -5.18 8.15 2.21
N GLY A 165 -5.53 7.66 3.40
CA GLY A 165 -5.80 8.52 4.54
C GLY A 165 -4.52 9.21 5.05
N PRO A 166 -4.62 10.06 6.08
CA PRO A 166 -3.48 10.81 6.61
C PRO A 166 -2.32 9.92 7.07
N SER A 167 -2.63 8.75 7.66
CA SER A 167 -1.64 7.85 8.27
C SER A 167 -1.57 6.45 7.63
N HIS A 168 -2.62 6.00 6.96
CA HIS A 168 -2.67 4.68 6.33
C HIS A 168 -3.57 4.66 5.09
N CYS A 169 -3.40 3.63 4.26
CA CYS A 169 -4.12 3.51 2.98
C CYS A 169 -5.39 2.65 3.05
N TYR A 170 -5.65 1.95 4.15
CA TYR A 170 -6.92 1.23 4.35
C TYR A 170 -7.94 2.20 4.98
N GLU A 171 -9.24 2.07 4.74
CA GLU A 171 -10.21 2.84 5.55
C GLU A 171 -10.33 2.18 6.93
N GLU A 172 -10.64 2.96 7.97
CA GLU A 172 -11.15 2.38 9.21
C GLU A 172 -12.56 1.85 8.87
N LEU A 173 -12.73 0.52 8.95
CA LEU A 173 -14.02 -0.16 8.76
C LEU A 173 -14.94 0.04 9.96
#